data_AF-K1U7V1-F1
#
_entry.id   AF-K1U7V1-F1
#
_cell.length_a   1.000
_cell.length_b   1.000
_cell.length_c   1.000
_cell.angle_alpha   90.00
_cell.angle_beta   90.00
_cell.angle_gamma   90.00
#
_symmetry.space_group_name_H-M   'P 1'
#
loop_
_entity.id
_entity.type
_entity.pdbx_description
1 polymer ?
#
loop_
_entity_poly.entity_id
_entity_poly.type
_entity_poly.pdbx_seq_one_letter_code
_entity_poly.pdbx_strand_id
1 'polypeptide(L)' 'MQKNMRKNLITIKYYGQELNTSTYNLARMNMFLHGIVPENQVLRNGDTLDGDWPTGEETDFNMVLMNPPYS' A
#
# COMPACT_ATOMS: atom_id res chain seq x y z
N MET A 1 19.85 14.23 11.09
CA MET A 1 18.86 13.12 11.02
C MET A 1 17.78 13.29 9.93
N GLN A 2 17.29 14.49 9.58
CA GLN A 2 16.17 14.62 8.60
C GLN A 2 16.56 14.42 7.11
N LYS A 3 17.84 14.55 6.75
CA LYS A 3 18.30 14.50 5.34
C LYS A 3 18.34 13.09 4.74
N ASN A 4 18.40 12.05 5.58
CA ASN A 4 18.51 10.65 5.12
C ASN A 4 17.14 9.99 4.86
N MET A 5 16.04 10.43 5.49
CA MET A 5 14.71 9.86 5.23
C MET A 5 14.17 10.21 3.84
N ARG A 6 14.49 11.40 3.31
CA ARG A 6 14.04 11.83 1.97
C ARG A 6 14.66 11.03 0.82
N LYS A 7 15.86 10.46 1.00
CA LYS A 7 16.52 9.67 -0.05
C LYS A 7 15.90 8.28 -0.24
N ASN A 8 15.24 7.72 0.79
CA ASN A 8 14.71 6.36 0.76
C ASN A 8 13.23 6.26 0.36
N LEU A 9 12.46 7.37 0.41
CA LEU A 9 11.05 7.37 0.00
C LEU A 9 10.87 7.09 -1.51
N ILE A 10 11.87 7.41 -2.31
CA ILE A 10 11.88 7.14 -3.76
C ILE A 10 11.98 5.63 -4.04
N THR A 11 12.49 4.83 -3.09
CA THR A 11 12.84 3.42 -3.32
C THR A 11 11.80 2.41 -2.83
N ILE A 12 10.80 2.83 -2.05
CA ILE A 12 9.81 1.91 -1.47
C ILE A 12 8.55 1.92 -2.35
N LYS A 13 8.19 0.73 -2.87
CA LYS A 13 6.87 0.48 -3.45
C LYS A 13 5.94 -0.07 -2.39
N TYR A 14 4.73 0.46 -2.31
CA TYR A 14 3.70 0.06 -1.35
C TYR A 14 2.60 -0.72 -2.07
N TYR A 15 2.30 -1.91 -1.55
CA TYR A 15 1.19 -2.74 -2.00
C TYR A 15 0.16 -2.81 -0.88
N GLY A 16 -1.12 -2.61 -1.21
CA GLY A 16 -2.18 -2.62 -0.23
C GLY A 16 -3.53 -2.94 -0.83
N GLN A 17 -4.35 -3.63 -0.05
CA GLN A 17 -5.69 -4.00 -0.44
C GLN A 17 -6.66 -3.70 0.70
N GLU A 18 -7.78 -3.06 0.38
CA GLU A 18 -8.82 -2.67 1.33
C GLU A 18 -10.19 -2.88 0.68
N LEU A 19 -11.15 -3.46 1.39
CA LEU A 19 -12.48 -3.74 0.85
C LEU A 19 -13.40 -2.52 0.92
N ASN A 20 -13.27 -1.69 1.96
CA ASN A 20 -14.12 -0.53 2.15
C ASN A 20 -13.65 0.64 1.29
N THR A 21 -14.46 1.03 0.29
CA THR A 21 -14.15 2.15 -0.62
C THR A 21 -13.80 3.47 0.08
N SER A 22 -14.47 3.80 1.18
CA SER A 22 -14.17 5.04 1.92
C SER A 22 -12.81 4.97 2.60
N THR A 23 -12.49 3.84 3.24
CA THR A 23 -11.18 3.59 3.85
C THR A 23 -10.06 3.54 2.81
N TYR A 24 -10.31 2.90 1.66
CA TYR A 24 -9.39 2.88 0.52
C TYR A 24 -9.06 4.30 0.02
N ASN A 25 -10.07 5.15 -0.14
CA ASN A 25 -9.85 6.54 -0.56
C ASN A 25 -9.08 7.34 0.49
N LEU A 26 -9.37 7.13 1.79
CA LEU A 26 -8.62 7.74 2.88
C LEU A 26 -7.15 7.30 2.88
N ALA A 27 -6.87 6.01 2.65
CA ALA A 27 -5.50 5.50 2.56
C ALA A 27 -4.72 6.16 1.42
N ARG A 28 -5.35 6.32 0.24
CA ARG A 28 -4.75 7.06 -0.88
C ARG A 28 -4.42 8.51 -0.55
N MET A 29 -5.35 9.21 0.12
CA MET A 29 -5.10 10.59 0.57
C MET A 29 -3.98 10.63 1.62
N ASN A 30 -3.94 9.67 2.53
CA ASN A 30 -2.89 9.57 3.55
C ASN A 30 -1.50 9.39 2.93
N MET A 31 -1.35 8.45 2.00
CA MET A 31 -0.09 8.24 1.26
C MET A 31 0.34 9.50 0.51
N PHE A 32 -0.60 10.19 -0.14
CA PHE A 32 -0.34 11.45 -0.84
C PHE A 32 0.17 12.54 0.12
N LEU A 33 -0.48 12.74 1.28
CA LEU A 33 -0.07 13.74 2.27
C LEU A 33 1.32 13.45 2.86
N HIS A 34 1.73 12.19 2.91
CA HIS A 34 3.07 11.78 3.31
C HIS A 34 4.11 11.84 2.18
N GLY A 35 3.72 12.34 1.00
CA GLY A 35 4.63 12.56 -0.12
C GLY A 35 5.03 11.29 -0.86
N ILE A 36 4.26 10.21 -0.72
CA ILE A 36 4.45 9.00 -1.52
C ILE A 36 3.93 9.30 -2.93
N VAL A 37 4.80 9.16 -3.92
CA VAL A 37 4.44 9.43 -5.32
C VAL A 37 3.49 8.35 -5.87
N PRO A 38 2.57 8.68 -6.79
CA PRO A 38 1.61 7.69 -7.33
C PRO A 38 2.26 6.45 -7.92
N GLU A 39 3.45 6.56 -8.51
CA GLU A 39 4.19 5.47 -9.13
C GLU A 39 4.68 4.43 -8.10
N ASN A 40 4.78 4.82 -6.84
CA ASN A 40 5.16 3.96 -5.72
C ASN A 40 3.95 3.39 -4.97
N GLN A 41 2.71 3.68 -5.41
CA GLN A 41 1.48 3.22 -4.79
C GLN A 41 0.78 2.21 -5.68
N VAL A 42 0.73 0.96 -5.24
CA VAL A 42 -0.04 -0.11 -5.88
C VAL A 42 -1.15 -0.50 -4.91
N LEU A 43 -2.34 0.10 -5.06
CA LEU A 43 -3.46 -0.11 -4.14
C LEU A 43 -4.68 -0.67 -4.87
N ARG A 44 -5.34 -1.66 -4.27
CA ARG A 44 -6.59 -2.27 -4.78
C ARG A 44 -7.73 -2.05 -3.80
N ASN A 45 -8.89 -1.65 -4.33
CA ASN A 45 -10.15 -1.72 -3.59
C ASN A 45 -10.81 -3.07 -3.88
N GLY A 46 -10.88 -3.97 -2.91
CA GLY A 46 -11.46 -5.30 -3.09
C GLY A 46 -11.21 -6.27 -1.94
N ASP A 47 -11.91 -7.40 -1.96
CA ASP A 47 -11.81 -8.44 -0.93
C ASP A 47 -10.50 -9.22 -1.04
N THR A 48 -9.76 -9.27 0.07
CA THR A 48 -8.47 -9.98 0.19
C THR A 48 -8.60 -11.50 0.13
N LEU A 49 -9.81 -12.06 0.30
CA LEU A 49 -10.07 -13.51 0.33
C LEU A 49 -10.77 -14.03 -0.93
N ASP A 50 -11.50 -13.17 -1.67
CA ASP A 50 -12.30 -13.57 -2.85
C ASP A 50 -11.45 -13.73 -4.13
N GLY A 51 -10.22 -13.21 -4.13
CA GLY A 51 -9.29 -13.44 -5.23
C GLY A 51 -7.92 -12.85 -4.98
N ASP A 52 -6.90 -13.68 -5.20
CA ASP A 52 -5.49 -13.34 -5.03
C ASP A 52 -5.12 -12.09 -5.82
N TRP A 53 -4.31 -11.24 -5.18
CA TRP A 53 -3.75 -10.04 -5.78
C TRP A 53 -2.52 -9.60 -4.99
N PRO A 54 -1.49 -9.05 -5.66
CA PRO A 54 -1.33 -8.95 -7.11
C PRO A 54 -1.11 -10.32 -7.77
N THR A 55 -1.46 -10.47 -9.04
CA THR A 55 -1.33 -11.74 -9.80
C THR A 55 -0.15 -11.74 -10.79
N GLY A 56 0.65 -10.67 -10.79
CA GLY A 56 1.80 -10.49 -11.68
C GLY A 56 3.13 -10.99 -11.09
N GLU A 57 4.24 -10.62 -11.71
CA GLU A 57 5.59 -11.06 -11.30
C GLU A 57 6.00 -10.55 -9.90
N GLU A 58 5.42 -9.44 -9.42
CA GLU A 58 5.70 -8.87 -8.10
C GLU A 58 4.71 -9.40 -7.05
N THR A 59 4.81 -10.70 -6.72
CA THR A 59 4.01 -11.38 -5.67
C THR A 59 4.75 -11.61 -4.36
N ASP A 60 6.10 -11.59 -4.39
CA ASP A 60 6.93 -11.71 -3.20
C ASP A 60 7.35 -10.32 -2.68
N PHE A 61 7.22 -10.13 -1.36
CA PHE A 61 7.53 -8.88 -0.68
C PHE A 61 8.64 -9.05 0.35
N ASN A 62 9.47 -8.03 0.53
CA ASN A 62 10.49 -8.03 1.58
C ASN A 62 9.89 -7.98 2.99
N MET A 63 8.69 -7.42 3.13
CA MET A 63 7.97 -7.28 4.39
C MET A 63 6.47 -7.23 4.14
N VAL A 64 5.71 -7.85 5.03
CA VAL A 64 4.25 -7.78 5.06
C VAL A 64 3.81 -7.24 6.41
N LEU A 65 2.94 -6.23 6.40
CA LEU A 65 2.29 -5.66 7.57
C LEU A 65 0.78 -5.79 7.40
N MET A 66 0.09 -6.33 8.39
CA MET A 66 -1.36 -6.56 8.33
C MET A 66 -2.03 -6.31 9.67
N ASN A 67 -3.27 -5.87 9.62
CA ASN A 67 -4.19 -5.80 10.75
C ASN A 67 -5.57 -6.27 10.28
N PRO A 68 -5.81 -7.59 10.17
CA PRO A 68 -7.05 -8.12 9.62
C PRO A 68 -8.27 -7.74 10.49
N PRO A 69 -9.48 -7.73 9.92
CA PRO A 69 -10.69 -7.45 10.68
C PRO A 69 -10.89 -8.48 11.80
N TYR A 70 -11.37 -8.01 12.96
CA TYR A 70 -11.80 -8.89 14.05
C TYR A 70 -13.18 -9.48 13.75
N SER A 71 -13.41 -10.73 14.18
CA SER A 71 -14.71 -11.41 14.12
C SER A 71 -15.60 -11.07 15.31
#